data_AF-A0A382Z5Q3-F1
#
_entry.id   AF-A0A382Z5Q3-F1
#
_cell.length_a   1.000
_cell.length_b   1.000
_cell.length_c   1.000
_cell.angle_alpha   90.00
_cell.angle_beta   90.00
_cell.angle_gamma   90.00
#
_symmetry.space_group_name_H-M   'P 1'
#
loop_
_entity.id
_entity.type
_entity.pdbx_description
1 polymer ?
#
loop_
_entity_poly.entity_id
_entity_poly.type
_entity_poly.pdbx_seq_one_letter_code
_entity_poly.pdbx_strand_id
1 'polypeptide(L)'
;QSELVDIFNKGKKGNPDPNLVGIKIGKAYMNYVSAGINAGGGAFTGMTGASQLGTDLGDLLAKSPNMGPSHAATFSMRVNTCLSTFLSVHQTTIITAAGTSALFSELNDIYSKPKGHASLYAMALGRALNNFTLAAVVIGVIPDTPGIPFTGPIS
;
A
#
# COMPACT_ATOMS: atom_id res chain seq x y z
N GLN A 1 -3.25 -10.04 -4.34
CA GLN A 1 -2.73 -10.07 -5.73
C GLN A 1 -3.82 -10.32 -6.77
N SER A 2 -4.74 -11.30 -6.60
CA SER A 2 -5.85 -11.54 -7.55
C SER A 2 -6.76 -10.33 -7.76
N GLU A 3 -7.07 -9.60 -6.69
CA GLU A 3 -7.92 -8.39 -6.75
C GLU A 3 -7.34 -7.28 -7.65
N LEU A 4 -6.01 -7.17 -7.76
CA LEU A 4 -5.36 -6.19 -8.63
C LEU A 4 -5.45 -6.59 -10.11
N VAL A 5 -5.39 -7.88 -10.43
CA VAL A 5 -5.46 -8.38 -11.81
C VAL A 5 -6.82 -8.04 -12.44
N ASP A 6 -7.90 -8.18 -11.67
CA ASP A 6 -9.25 -7.84 -12.14
C ASP A 6 -9.44 -6.34 -12.37
N ILE A 7 -8.71 -5.47 -11.65
CA ILE A 7 -8.78 -4.01 -11.81
C ILE A 7 -8.18 -3.55 -13.14
N PHE A 8 -7.12 -4.20 -13.63
CA PHE A 8 -6.35 -3.73 -14.78
C PHE A 8 -6.69 -4.43 -16.12
N ASN A 9 -7.45 -5.53 -16.14
CA ASN A 9 -7.82 -6.25 -17.38
C ASN A 9 -8.68 -5.37 -18.32
N LYS A 10 -8.28 -5.17 -19.60
CA LYS A 10 -9.11 -4.46 -20.59
C LYS A 10 -10.37 -5.27 -20.97
N GLY A 11 -11.54 -4.61 -21.00
CA GLY A 11 -12.85 -5.17 -21.37
C GLY A 11 -13.95 -4.78 -20.37
N LYS A 12 -15.14 -5.41 -20.42
CA LYS A 12 -16.28 -5.15 -19.50
C LYS A 12 -15.97 -5.30 -17.99
N LYS A 13 -14.81 -5.89 -17.63
CA LYS A 13 -14.30 -6.05 -16.25
C LYS A 13 -13.26 -5.00 -15.83
N GLY A 14 -12.59 -4.37 -16.80
CA GLY A 14 -11.69 -3.25 -16.54
C GLY A 14 -12.47 -1.98 -16.34
N ASN A 15 -12.17 -1.22 -15.29
CA ASN A 15 -12.85 0.04 -15.06
C ASN A 15 -12.36 1.09 -16.07
N PRO A 16 -13.26 1.67 -16.88
CA PRO A 16 -12.92 2.81 -17.72
C PRO A 16 -12.74 4.10 -16.91
N ASP A 17 -13.17 4.11 -15.64
CA ASP A 17 -13.08 5.24 -14.74
C ASP A 17 -11.81 5.16 -13.87
N PRO A 18 -10.82 6.07 -14.06
CA PRO A 18 -9.62 6.16 -13.25
C PRO A 18 -9.89 6.29 -11.76
N ASN A 19 -10.98 6.95 -11.36
CA ASN A 19 -11.36 7.09 -9.96
C ASN A 19 -11.71 5.75 -9.33
N LEU A 20 -12.48 4.94 -10.07
CA LEU A 20 -12.87 3.62 -9.59
C LEU A 20 -11.70 2.65 -9.56
N VAL A 21 -10.69 2.83 -10.42
CA VAL A 21 -9.41 2.10 -10.33
C VAL A 21 -8.67 2.45 -9.04
N GLY A 22 -8.51 3.74 -8.73
CA GLY A 22 -7.88 4.22 -7.50
C GLY A 22 -8.56 3.69 -6.23
N ILE A 23 -9.89 3.80 -6.16
CA ILE A 23 -10.69 3.28 -5.04
C ILE A 23 -10.47 1.78 -4.84
N LYS A 24 -10.46 1.00 -5.92
CA LYS A 24 -10.24 -0.45 -5.83
C LYS A 24 -8.82 -0.80 -5.41
N ILE A 25 -7.81 -0.04 -5.84
CA ILE A 25 -6.42 -0.20 -5.37
C ILE A 25 -6.33 0.06 -3.87
N GLY A 26 -6.90 1.17 -3.38
CA GLY A 26 -6.91 1.50 -1.96
C GLY A 26 -7.59 0.41 -1.12
N LYS A 27 -8.73 -0.12 -1.59
CA LYS A 27 -9.43 -1.23 -0.94
C LYS A 27 -8.58 -2.52 -0.92
N ALA A 28 -7.98 -2.89 -2.05
CA ALA A 28 -7.14 -4.08 -2.14
C ALA A 28 -5.91 -3.97 -1.22
N TYR A 29 -5.34 -2.76 -1.10
CA TYR A 29 -4.23 -2.50 -0.19
C TYR A 29 -4.66 -2.62 1.29
N MET A 30 -5.81 -2.04 1.66
CA MET A 30 -6.39 -2.20 3.01
C MET A 30 -6.64 -3.67 3.35
N ASN A 31 -7.26 -4.43 2.45
CA ASN A 31 -7.51 -5.86 2.64
C ASN A 31 -6.20 -6.61 2.89
N TYR A 32 -5.16 -6.32 2.11
CA TYR A 32 -3.84 -6.92 2.28
C TYR A 32 -3.22 -6.57 3.65
N VAL A 33 -3.18 -5.28 4.02
CA VAL A 33 -2.59 -4.82 5.28
C VAL A 33 -3.39 -5.31 6.50
N SER A 34 -4.71 -5.49 6.37
CA SER A 34 -5.57 -5.95 7.47
C SER A 34 -5.30 -7.40 7.90
N ALA A 35 -4.63 -8.19 7.07
CA ALA A 35 -4.18 -9.52 7.43
C ALA A 35 -2.86 -9.51 8.24
N GLY A 36 -2.21 -8.34 8.36
CA GLY A 36 -0.91 -8.20 8.99
C GLY A 36 -0.95 -8.33 10.51
N ILE A 37 0.11 -8.92 11.05
CA ILE A 37 0.38 -9.03 12.48
C ILE A 37 1.65 -8.26 12.80
N ASN A 38 1.66 -7.50 13.90
CA ASN A 38 2.88 -6.81 14.33
C ASN A 38 3.88 -7.79 14.98
N ALA A 39 5.13 -7.35 15.14
CA ALA A 39 6.18 -8.19 15.71
C ALA A 39 5.92 -8.68 17.16
N GLY A 40 4.96 -8.08 17.88
CA GLY A 40 4.49 -8.54 19.19
C GLY A 40 3.33 -9.53 19.14
N GLY A 41 2.92 -10.02 17.96
CA GLY A 41 1.78 -10.91 17.79
C GLY A 41 0.41 -10.21 17.81
N GLY A 42 0.39 -8.88 17.85
CA GLY A 42 -0.82 -8.08 17.86
C GLY A 42 -1.45 -7.97 16.47
N ALA A 43 -2.74 -8.31 16.38
CA ALA A 43 -3.50 -8.20 15.14
C ALA A 43 -3.78 -6.74 14.75
N PHE A 44 -4.05 -6.52 13.46
CA PHE A 44 -4.56 -5.27 12.93
C PHE A 44 -5.86 -4.79 13.63
N THR A 45 -5.96 -3.48 13.88
CA THR A 45 -7.17 -2.87 14.46
C THR A 45 -7.74 -1.73 13.61
N GLY A 46 -6.95 -1.11 12.74
CA GLY A 46 -7.46 -0.08 11.84
C GLY A 46 -6.39 0.62 11.00
N MET A 47 -6.82 1.27 9.92
CA MET A 47 -5.98 2.14 9.08
C MET A 47 -6.88 3.20 8.44
N THR A 48 -7.04 4.33 9.12
CA THR A 48 -8.01 5.37 8.74
C THR A 48 -7.68 6.04 7.41
N GLY A 49 -6.41 6.03 7.00
CA GLY A 49 -5.96 6.57 5.71
C GLY A 49 -6.36 5.72 4.49
N ALA A 50 -6.92 4.53 4.67
CA ALA A 50 -7.30 3.64 3.57
C ALA A 50 -8.38 4.23 2.65
N SER A 51 -9.38 4.89 3.23
CA SER A 51 -10.45 5.55 2.48
C SER A 51 -9.93 6.72 1.66
N GLN A 52 -9.05 7.54 2.24
CA GLN A 52 -8.43 8.67 1.56
C GLN A 52 -7.48 8.21 0.44
N LEU A 53 -6.75 7.11 0.64
CA LEU A 53 -5.85 6.56 -0.37
C LEU A 53 -6.61 6.24 -1.67
N GLY A 54 -7.79 5.62 -1.57
CA GLY A 54 -8.59 5.27 -2.74
C GLY A 54 -8.97 6.50 -3.58
N THR A 55 -9.42 7.56 -2.92
CA THR A 55 -9.76 8.84 -3.56
C THR A 55 -8.54 9.52 -4.15
N ASP A 56 -7.44 9.63 -3.40
CA ASP A 56 -6.22 10.30 -3.83
C ASP A 56 -5.59 9.62 -5.05
N LEU A 57 -5.59 8.29 -5.08
CA LEU A 57 -5.11 7.51 -6.23
C LEU A 57 -6.05 7.67 -7.43
N GLY A 58 -7.36 7.75 -7.19
CA GLY A 58 -8.35 8.00 -8.24
C GLY A 58 -8.10 9.33 -8.94
N ASP A 59 -8.00 10.40 -8.17
CA ASP A 59 -7.70 11.74 -8.65
C ASP A 59 -6.35 11.81 -9.38
N LEU A 60 -5.34 11.10 -8.88
CA LEU A 60 -4.01 11.05 -9.48
C LEU A 60 -4.03 10.36 -10.84
N LEU A 61 -4.76 9.24 -10.97
CA LEU A 61 -4.95 8.53 -12.24
C LEU A 61 -5.80 9.34 -13.23
N ALA A 62 -6.79 10.09 -12.75
CA ALA A 62 -7.61 10.96 -13.59
C ALA A 62 -6.83 12.17 -14.14
N LYS A 63 -5.92 12.75 -13.36
CA LYS A 63 -5.13 13.95 -13.74
C LYS A 63 -3.93 13.67 -14.65
N SER A 64 -3.39 12.46 -14.65
CA SER A 64 -2.15 12.14 -15.36
C SER A 64 -2.34 10.97 -16.32
N PRO A 65 -2.69 11.22 -17.59
CA PRO A 65 -2.73 10.17 -18.62
C PRO A 65 -1.34 9.60 -18.92
N ASN A 66 -0.27 10.36 -18.64
CA ASN A 66 1.12 9.93 -18.77
C ASN A 66 1.70 9.64 -17.37
N MET A 67 1.81 8.35 -17.03
CA MET A 67 2.44 7.93 -15.78
C MET A 67 3.97 8.06 -15.91
N GLY A 68 4.57 8.91 -15.07
CA GLY A 68 6.01 9.18 -15.06
C GLY A 68 6.56 9.34 -13.63
N PRO A 69 7.79 9.86 -13.47
CA PRO A 69 8.42 9.96 -12.15
C PRO A 69 7.61 10.77 -11.13
N SER A 70 6.99 11.88 -11.55
CA SER A 70 6.11 12.68 -10.67
C SER A 70 4.89 11.93 -10.18
N HIS A 71 4.34 11.03 -11.02
CA HIS A 71 3.24 10.15 -10.66
C HIS A 71 3.70 9.12 -9.63
N ALA A 72 4.85 8.47 -9.84
CA ALA A 72 5.44 7.55 -8.85
C ALA A 72 5.72 8.22 -7.51
N ALA A 73 6.25 9.44 -7.52
CA ALA A 73 6.53 10.20 -6.30
C ALA A 73 5.23 10.49 -5.53
N THR A 74 4.19 10.94 -6.24
CA THR A 74 2.90 11.23 -5.61
C THR A 74 2.24 9.96 -5.08
N PHE A 75 2.20 8.89 -5.89
CA PHE A 75 1.61 7.60 -5.52
C PHE A 75 2.29 7.02 -4.28
N SER A 76 3.63 6.92 -4.28
CA SER A 76 4.39 6.40 -3.14
C SER A 76 4.15 7.21 -1.86
N MET A 77 4.06 8.55 -1.97
CA MET A 77 3.75 9.41 -0.83
C MET A 77 2.35 9.15 -0.27
N ARG A 78 1.33 8.99 -1.13
CA ARG A 78 -0.05 8.69 -0.68
C ARG A 78 -0.14 7.35 0.04
N VAL A 79 0.52 6.32 -0.50
CA VAL A 79 0.59 5.00 0.14
C VAL A 79 1.33 5.08 1.48
N ASN A 80 2.41 5.86 1.55
CA ASN A 80 3.12 6.09 2.80
C ASN A 80 2.24 6.78 3.85
N THR A 81 1.59 7.90 3.50
CA THR A 81 0.64 8.58 4.39
C THR A 81 -0.47 7.64 4.88
N CYS A 82 -0.98 6.78 3.99
CA CYS A 82 -1.98 5.78 4.34
C CYS A 82 -1.43 4.78 5.38
N LEU A 83 -0.29 4.14 5.10
CA LEU A 83 0.29 3.14 6.00
C LEU A 83 0.74 3.74 7.34
N SER A 84 1.15 5.01 7.38
CA SER A 84 1.47 5.68 8.64
C SER A 84 0.28 5.76 9.62
N THR A 85 -0.95 5.56 9.15
CA THR A 85 -2.15 5.49 9.99
C THR A 85 -2.52 4.08 10.45
N PHE A 86 -1.67 3.08 10.16
CA PHE A 86 -1.86 1.71 10.60
C PHE A 86 -1.87 1.62 12.13
N LEU A 87 -2.82 0.85 12.66
CA LEU A 87 -2.99 0.53 14.06
C LEU A 87 -3.10 -0.97 14.23
N SER A 88 -2.45 -1.47 15.27
CA SER A 88 -2.51 -2.86 15.70
C SER A 88 -2.52 -2.95 17.23
N VAL A 89 -2.89 -4.11 17.76
CA VAL A 89 -2.93 -4.34 19.21
C VAL A 89 -1.53 -4.16 19.81
N HIS A 90 -1.43 -3.49 20.97
CA HIS A 90 -0.17 -3.21 21.69
C HIS A 90 0.80 -2.26 20.98
N GLN A 91 0.43 -1.70 19.83
CA GLN A 91 1.22 -0.70 19.12
C GLN A 91 1.24 0.63 19.86
N THR A 92 2.41 1.26 19.89
CA THR A 92 2.59 2.66 20.32
C THR A 92 2.90 3.55 19.12
N THR A 93 3.75 3.11 18.20
CA THR A 93 4.15 3.88 17.01
C THR A 93 4.38 2.98 15.80
N ILE A 94 4.35 3.56 14.61
CA ILE A 94 4.75 2.92 13.35
C ILE A 94 5.68 3.85 12.56
N ILE A 95 6.69 3.27 11.93
CA ILE A 95 7.65 3.96 11.07
C ILE A 95 7.58 3.33 9.67
N THR A 96 7.13 4.11 8.69
CA THR A 96 6.97 3.67 7.29
C THR A 96 8.00 4.30 6.35
N ALA A 97 8.70 5.34 6.81
CA ALA A 97 9.59 6.18 5.99
C ALA A 97 10.75 5.40 5.33
N ALA A 98 11.20 4.31 5.95
CA ALA A 98 12.30 3.49 5.43
C ALA A 98 11.98 2.83 4.07
N GLY A 99 10.70 2.55 3.80
CA GLY A 99 10.28 1.89 2.57
C GLY A 99 9.92 2.83 1.42
N THR A 100 9.69 4.13 1.67
CA THR A 100 9.05 5.02 0.69
C THR A 100 9.92 5.29 -0.55
N SER A 101 11.25 5.39 -0.36
CA SER A 101 12.21 5.57 -1.46
C SER A 101 12.28 4.34 -2.37
N ALA A 102 12.25 3.14 -1.79
CA ALA A 102 12.20 1.89 -2.53
C ALA A 102 10.89 1.77 -3.32
N LEU A 103 9.75 2.08 -2.69
CA LEU A 103 8.44 2.11 -3.35
C LEU A 103 8.43 3.07 -4.54
N PHE A 104 8.97 4.28 -4.36
CA PHE A 104 9.13 5.24 -5.45
C PHE A 104 9.93 4.65 -6.62
N SER A 105 11.09 4.05 -6.33
CA SER A 105 11.96 3.47 -7.35
C SER A 105 11.26 2.35 -8.12
N GLU A 106 10.56 1.45 -7.43
CA GLU A 106 9.83 0.35 -8.06
C GLU A 106 8.66 0.86 -8.92
N LEU A 107 7.88 1.82 -8.42
CA LEU A 107 6.79 2.44 -9.19
C LEU A 107 7.32 3.18 -10.42
N ASN A 108 8.43 3.90 -10.28
CA ASN A 108 9.04 4.61 -11.40
C ASN A 108 9.51 3.64 -12.49
N ASP A 109 10.08 2.48 -12.13
CA ASP A 109 10.45 1.45 -13.11
C ASP A 109 9.20 0.83 -13.78
N ILE A 110 8.13 0.60 -13.01
CA ILE A 110 6.86 0.09 -13.54
C ILE A 110 6.27 1.05 -14.59
N TYR A 111 6.29 2.37 -14.33
CA TYR A 111 5.76 3.36 -15.28
C TYR A 111 6.67 3.60 -16.47
N SER A 112 7.99 3.55 -16.27
CA SER A 112 8.97 3.76 -17.35
C SER A 112 9.01 2.59 -18.34
N LYS A 113 8.52 1.41 -17.95
CA LYS A 113 8.51 0.20 -18.78
C LYS A 113 7.10 -0.38 -18.87
N PRO A 114 6.26 0.10 -19.81
CA PRO A 114 4.90 -0.40 -20.00
C PRO A 114 4.91 -1.93 -20.12
N LYS A 115 4.28 -2.60 -19.16
CA LYS A 115 4.19 -4.07 -19.18
C LYS A 115 3.16 -4.46 -20.26
N GLY A 116 3.51 -5.42 -21.11
CA GLY A 116 2.66 -5.85 -22.24
C GLY A 116 1.30 -6.46 -21.86
N HIS A 117 1.05 -6.71 -20.56
CA HIS A 117 -0.22 -7.26 -20.07
C HIS A 117 -0.60 -6.70 -18.70
N ALA A 118 -1.90 -6.51 -18.45
CA ALA A 118 -2.46 -5.96 -17.22
C ALA A 118 -2.11 -6.76 -15.95
N SER A 119 -2.09 -8.09 -16.06
CA SER A 119 -1.70 -8.98 -14.96
C SER A 119 -0.25 -8.78 -14.52
N LEU A 120 0.67 -8.52 -15.47
CA LEU A 120 2.08 -8.24 -15.17
C LEU A 120 2.24 -6.93 -14.42
N TYR A 121 1.46 -5.91 -14.79
CA TYR A 121 1.41 -4.64 -14.07
C TYR A 121 0.85 -4.82 -12.64
N ALA A 122 -0.27 -5.53 -12.51
CA ALA A 122 -0.89 -5.84 -11.22
C ALA A 122 0.07 -6.57 -10.26
N MET A 123 0.82 -7.56 -10.78
CA MET A 123 1.81 -8.30 -10.01
C MET A 123 2.99 -7.42 -9.59
N ALA A 124 3.51 -6.58 -10.49
CA ALA A 124 4.60 -5.67 -10.17
C ALA A 124 4.19 -4.63 -9.11
N LEU A 125 3.00 -4.03 -9.27
CA LEU A 125 2.43 -3.11 -8.27
C LEU A 125 2.19 -3.81 -6.93
N GLY A 126 1.62 -5.01 -6.94
CA GLY A 126 1.40 -5.80 -5.73
C GLY A 126 2.70 -6.14 -4.99
N ARG A 127 3.77 -6.46 -5.74
CA ARG A 127 5.10 -6.69 -5.17
C ARG A 127 5.69 -5.43 -4.53
N ALA A 128 5.61 -4.29 -5.21
CA ALA A 128 6.11 -3.02 -4.70
C ALA A 128 5.39 -2.61 -3.40
N LEU A 129 4.07 -2.76 -3.36
CA LEU A 129 3.27 -2.51 -2.16
C LEU A 129 3.61 -3.48 -1.02
N ASN A 130 3.77 -4.78 -1.32
CA ASN A 130 4.20 -5.78 -0.33
C ASN A 130 5.57 -5.45 0.26
N ASN A 131 6.57 -5.15 -0.57
CA ASN A 131 7.91 -4.78 -0.11
C ASN A 131 7.86 -3.53 0.77
N PHE A 132 7.04 -2.54 0.40
CA PHE A 132 6.85 -1.33 1.20
C PHE A 132 6.22 -1.62 2.56
N THR A 133 5.17 -2.45 2.62
CA THR A 133 4.50 -2.82 3.87
C THR A 133 5.44 -3.62 4.79
N LEU A 134 6.20 -4.56 4.26
CA LEU A 134 7.17 -5.35 5.03
C LEU A 134 8.35 -4.51 5.54
N ALA A 135 8.66 -3.39 4.88
CA ALA A 135 9.68 -2.44 5.33
C ALA A 135 9.19 -1.52 6.45
N ALA A 136 7.89 -1.48 6.74
CA ALA A 136 7.34 -0.70 7.84
C ALA A 136 7.63 -1.38 9.19
N VAL A 137 8.09 -0.59 10.16
CA VAL A 137 8.43 -1.07 11.51
C VAL A 137 7.38 -0.61 12.51
N VAL A 138 6.81 -1.55 13.24
CA VAL A 138 5.85 -1.29 14.33
C VAL A 138 6.58 -1.44 15.65
N ILE A 139 6.35 -0.49 16.56
CA ILE A 139 6.91 -0.46 17.91
C ILE A 139 5.75 -0.51 18.90
N GLY A 140 5.91 -1.29 19.96
CA GLY A 140 4.90 -1.40 20.99
C GLY A 140 5.38 -2.11 22.24
N VAL A 141 4.45 -2.34 23.16
CA VAL A 141 4.70 -3.02 24.44
C VAL A 141 3.55 -3.98 24.74
N ILE A 142 3.87 -5.27 24.85
CA ILE A 142 2.91 -6.29 25.28
C ILE A 142 2.68 -6.13 26.79
N PRO A 143 1.42 -6.07 27.25
CA PRO A 143 1.09 -5.90 28.67
C PRO A 143 1.43 -7.18 29.43
N ASP A 144 2.55 -7.13 30.14
CA ASP A 144 3.02 -8.11 31.12
C ASP A 144 3.62 -7.37 32.33
N THR A 145 3.98 -8.07 33.40
CA THR A 145 4.68 -7.49 34.56
C THR A 145 6.08 -8.08 34.70
N PRO A 146 7.16 -7.41 34.21
CA PRO A 146 7.19 -6.14 33.48
C PRO A 146 6.81 -6.28 32.00
N GLY A 147 6.28 -5.21 31.38
CA GLY A 147 5.82 -5.23 29.99
C GLY A 147 6.94 -5.51 29.00
N ILE A 148 6.65 -6.24 27.93
CA ILE A 148 7.65 -6.72 26.97
C ILE A 148 7.64 -5.79 25.74
N PRO A 149 8.70 -4.97 25.52
CA PRO A 149 8.79 -4.14 24.33
C PRO A 149 9.05 -4.99 23.09
N PHE A 150 8.45 -4.60 21.96
CA PHE A 150 8.76 -5.18 20.66
C PHE A 150 9.04 -4.09 19.63
N THR A 151 9.88 -4.43 18.67
CA THR A 151 10.11 -3.64 17.46
C THR A 151 10.32 -4.61 16.30
N GLY A 152 9.66 -4.37 15.17
CA GLY A 152 9.85 -5.23 14.02
C GLY A 152 8.84 -4.98 12.91
N PRO A 153 8.97 -5.72 11.80
CA PRO A 153 8.12 -5.53 10.64
C PRO A 153 6.68 -6.00 10.88
N ILE A 154 5.80 -5.62 9.95
CA ILE A 154 4.48 -6.24 9.81
C ILE A 154 4.69 -7.58 9.07
N SER A 155 4.10 -8.67 9.57
CA SER A 155 4.14 -10.01 8.93
C SER A 155 2.78 -10.44 8.41
#